data_AF-A0A1G9NWA8-F1
#
_entry.id   AF-A0A1G9NWA8-F1
#
_cell.length_a   1.000
_cell.length_b   1.000
_cell.length_c   1.000
_cell.angle_alpha   90.00
_cell.angle_beta   90.00
_cell.angle_gamma   90.00
#
_symmetry.space_group_name_H-M   'P 1'
#
loop_
_entity.id
_entity.type
_entity.pdbx_description
1 polymer ?
#
loop_
_entity_poly.entity_id
_entity_poly.type
_entity_poly.pdbx_seq_one_letter_code
_entity_poly.pdbx_strand_id
1 'polypeptide(L)'
;MDAIKRILPSCFLAVAIAYFGFHALTGEQGVLNWIVVKNDLHAAEIELAETRLEREALETTAARLRSDSLDLDYVEERARTILNVAHPRDFIVEIATDDGR
;
A
#
# COMPACT_ATOMS: atom_id res chain seq x y z
N MET A 1 -44.83 23.58 -45.14
CA MET A 1 -43.67 24.06 -44.33
C MET A 1 -43.85 23.81 -42.84
N ASP A 2 -45.05 23.41 -42.37
CA ASP A 2 -45.35 23.29 -40.94
C ASP A 2 -44.91 21.96 -40.31
N ALA A 3 -44.77 20.90 -41.12
CA ALA A 3 -44.24 19.62 -40.66
C ALA A 3 -42.79 19.77 -40.15
N ILE A 4 -41.93 20.49 -40.87
CA ILE A 4 -40.53 20.74 -40.47
C ILE A 4 -40.46 21.50 -39.15
N LYS A 5 -41.29 22.54 -38.96
CA LYS A 5 -41.33 23.33 -37.72
C LYS A 5 -41.73 22.50 -36.50
N ARG A 6 -42.52 21.43 -36.68
CA ARG A 6 -42.97 20.54 -35.60
C ARG A 6 -41.92 19.51 -35.20
N ILE A 7 -41.07 19.06 -36.12
CA ILE A 7 -40.04 18.05 -35.85
C ILE A 7 -38.75 18.70 -35.34
N LEU A 8 -38.53 19.98 -35.69
CA LEU A 8 -37.37 20.78 -35.28
C LEU A 8 -37.06 20.72 -33.78
N PRO A 9 -38.01 20.93 -32.84
CA PRO A 9 -37.71 20.85 -31.41
C PRO A 9 -37.29 19.45 -30.96
N SER A 10 -37.92 18.39 -31.50
CA SER A 10 -37.58 17.01 -31.17
C SER A 10 -36.20 16.61 -31.68
N CYS A 11 -35.86 17.00 -32.92
CA CYS A 11 -34.50 16.80 -33.45
C CYS A 11 -33.46 17.59 -32.65
N PHE A 12 -33.74 18.84 -32.29
CA PHE A 12 -32.86 19.63 -31.46
C PHE A 12 -32.63 18.98 -30.09
N LEU A 13 -33.70 18.51 -29.44
CA LEU A 13 -33.59 17.82 -28.16
C LEU A 13 -32.79 16.52 -28.26
N ALA A 14 -33.01 15.72 -29.32
CA ALA A 14 -32.25 14.50 -29.55
C ALA A 14 -30.75 14.77 -29.72
N VAL A 15 -30.39 15.82 -30.49
CA VAL A 15 -28.99 16.25 -30.65
C VAL A 15 -28.41 16.75 -29.34
N ALA A 16 -29.16 17.55 -28.58
CA ALA A 16 -28.71 18.04 -27.28
C ALA A 16 -28.44 16.88 -26.30
N ILE A 17 -29.35 15.90 -26.21
CA ILE A 17 -29.16 14.71 -25.37
C ILE A 17 -27.92 13.92 -25.82
N ALA A 18 -27.73 13.71 -27.12
CA ALA A 18 -26.56 13.01 -27.64
C ALA A 18 -25.25 13.75 -27.31
N TYR A 19 -25.24 15.08 -27.46
CA TYR A 19 -24.10 15.92 -27.15
C TYR A 19 -23.75 15.90 -25.66
N PHE A 20 -24.74 16.14 -24.79
CA PHE A 20 -24.53 16.11 -23.34
C PHE A 20 -24.18 14.71 -22.86
N GLY A 21 -24.80 13.67 -23.40
CA GLY A 21 -24.47 12.28 -23.09
C GLY A 21 -23.02 11.96 -23.44
N PHE A 22 -22.59 12.29 -24.66
CA PHE A 22 -21.20 12.11 -25.09
C PHE A 22 -20.22 12.85 -24.17
N HIS A 23 -20.48 14.12 -23.87
CA HIS A 23 -19.63 14.92 -23.00
C HIS A 23 -19.66 14.47 -21.53
N ALA A 24 -20.77 13.93 -21.02
CA ALA A 24 -20.86 13.37 -19.69
C ALA A 24 -20.05 12.06 -19.55
N LEU A 25 -19.85 11.34 -20.65
CA LEU A 25 -19.01 10.13 -20.66
C LEU A 25 -17.53 10.44 -20.90
N THR A 26 -17.22 11.38 -21.80
CA THR A 26 -15.85 11.66 -22.28
C THR A 26 -15.17 12.87 -21.62
N GLY A 27 -15.92 13.67 -20.86
CA GLY A 27 -15.37 14.83 -20.17
C GLY A 27 -14.39 14.45 -19.05
N GLU A 28 -13.56 15.42 -18.67
CA GLU A 28 -12.61 15.30 -17.56
C GLU A 28 -13.32 15.01 -16.22
N GLN A 29 -14.56 15.50 -16.04
CA GLN A 29 -15.44 15.15 -14.92
C GLN A 29 -16.44 14.04 -15.26
N GLY A 30 -16.20 13.33 -16.36
CA GLY A 30 -17.09 12.29 -16.83
C GLY A 30 -17.10 11.07 -15.90
N VAL A 31 -18.18 10.29 -15.96
CA VAL A 31 -18.39 9.13 -15.08
C VAL A 31 -17.27 8.10 -15.22
N LEU A 32 -16.75 7.90 -16.44
CA LEU A 32 -15.65 6.97 -16.68
C LEU A 32 -14.35 7.43 -16.01
N ASN A 33 -13.99 8.71 -16.16
CA ASN A 33 -12.80 9.25 -15.52
C ASN A 33 -12.91 9.24 -14.00
N TRP A 34 -14.10 9.52 -13.47
CA TRP A 34 -14.37 9.42 -12.03
C TRP A 34 -14.11 8.00 -11.48
N ILE A 35 -14.50 6.95 -12.22
CA ILE A 35 -14.22 5.57 -11.82
C ILE A 35 -12.71 5.29 -11.80
N VAL A 36 -11.98 5.72 -12.82
CA VAL A 36 -10.51 5.54 -12.90
C VAL A 36 -9.82 6.24 -11.72
N VAL A 37 -10.09 7.53 -11.53
CA VAL A 37 -9.49 8.32 -10.44
C VAL A 37 -9.82 7.73 -9.08
N LYS A 38 -11.05 7.24 -8.88
CA LYS A 38 -11.45 6.60 -7.62
C LYS A 38 -10.68 5.29 -7.37
N ASN A 39 -10.42 4.51 -8.41
CA ASN A 39 -9.62 3.30 -8.29
C ASN A 39 -8.15 3.64 -7.98
N ASP A 40 -7.59 4.65 -8.64
CA ASP A 40 -6.22 5.11 -8.39
C ASP A 40 -6.05 5.63 -6.95
N LEU A 41 -7.04 6.39 -6.46
CA LEU A 41 -7.08 6.83 -5.07
C LEU A 41 -7.10 5.65 -4.11
N HIS A 42 -7.94 4.65 -4.37
CA HIS A 42 -8.04 3.47 -3.52
C HIS A 42 -6.73 2.66 -3.50
N ALA A 43 -6.07 2.52 -4.65
CA ALA A 43 -4.77 1.86 -4.73
C ALA A 43 -3.69 2.61 -3.93
N ALA A 44 -3.64 3.94 -4.06
CA ALA A 44 -2.71 4.78 -3.31
C ALA A 44 -2.97 4.74 -1.79
N GLU A 45 -4.23 4.66 -1.37
CA GLU A 45 -4.61 4.50 0.04
C GLU A 45 -4.13 3.16 0.62
N ILE A 46 -4.19 2.08 -0.17
CA ILE A 46 -3.68 0.76 0.23
C ILE A 46 -2.15 0.82 0.40
N GLU A 47 -1.43 1.35 -0.59
CA GLU A 47 0.03 1.50 -0.54
C GLU A 47 0.48 2.36 0.65
N LEU A 48 -0.26 3.44 0.92
CA LEU A 48 -0.03 4.30 2.08
C LEU A 48 -0.24 3.55 3.40
N ALA A 49 -1.26 2.70 3.48
CA ALA A 49 -1.53 1.90 4.68
C ALA A 49 -0.40 0.88 4.92
N GLU A 50 0.04 0.18 3.88
CA GLU A 50 1.15 -0.78 3.95
C GLU A 50 2.46 -0.10 4.40
N THR A 51 2.83 0.99 3.74
CA THR A 51 4.06 1.73 4.06
C THR A 51 4.03 2.29 5.48
N ARG A 52 2.86 2.72 5.97
CA ARG A 52 2.70 3.20 7.35
C ARG A 52 2.91 2.08 8.37
N LEU A 53 2.38 0.88 8.11
CA LEU A 53 2.58 -0.27 8.98
C LEU A 53 4.06 -0.67 9.04
N GLU A 54 4.76 -0.68 7.90
CA GLU A 54 6.20 -0.94 7.86
C GLU A 54 6.98 0.09 8.66
N ARG A 55 6.66 1.38 8.46
CA ARG A 55 7.27 2.47 9.23
C ARG A 55 7.05 2.30 10.72
N GLU A 56 5.83 1.98 11.17
CA GLU A 56 5.53 1.80 12.59
C GLU A 56 6.28 0.61 13.21
N ALA A 57 6.42 -0.50 12.47
CA ALA A 57 7.20 -1.66 12.89
C ALA A 57 8.70 -1.33 13.02
N LEU A 58 9.24 -0.57 12.07
CA LEU A 58 10.62 -0.08 12.10
C LEU A 58 10.84 0.93 13.23
N GLU A 59 9.88 1.83 13.48
CA GLU A 59 9.95 2.79 14.58
C GLU A 59 9.93 2.10 15.94
N THR A 60 9.12 1.06 16.10
CA THR A 60 9.09 0.22 17.31
C THR A 60 10.44 -0.45 17.53
N THR A 61 11.04 -0.99 16.46
CA THR A 61 12.36 -1.65 16.52
C THR A 61 13.46 -0.64 16.82
N ALA A 62 13.47 0.51 16.15
CA ALA A 62 14.43 1.58 16.36
C ALA A 62 14.33 2.18 17.76
N ALA A 63 13.12 2.30 18.31
CA ALA A 63 12.92 2.73 19.69
C ALA A 63 13.59 1.77 20.69
N ARG A 64 13.51 0.45 20.47
CA ARG A 64 14.20 -0.55 21.31
C ARG A 64 15.73 -0.49 21.21
N LEU A 65 16.26 0.03 20.11
CA LEU A 65 17.70 0.12 19.83
C LEU A 65 18.30 1.49 20.17
N ARG A 66 17.49 2.48 20.61
CA ARG A 66 17.96 3.82 20.95
C ARG A 66 18.60 3.81 22.35
N SER A 67 19.73 4.50 22.50
CA SER A 67 20.56 4.57 23.72
C SER A 67 19.81 4.87 25.02
N ASP A 68 18.68 5.57 24.92
CA ASP A 68 17.92 6.05 26.07
C ASP A 68 16.94 4.98 26.60
N SER A 69 16.69 3.91 25.81
CA SER A 69 15.89 2.73 26.16
C SER A 69 16.53 1.44 25.60
N LEU A 70 17.85 1.39 25.61
CA LEU A 70 18.64 0.28 25.07
C LEU A 70 18.37 -0.98 25.91
N ASP A 71 17.59 -1.90 25.35
CA ASP A 71 17.38 -3.22 25.95
C ASP A 71 18.65 -4.05 25.76
N LEU A 72 19.49 -4.05 26.80
CA LEU A 72 20.80 -4.68 26.80
C LEU A 72 20.71 -6.18 26.47
N ASP A 73 19.62 -6.83 26.90
CA ASP A 73 19.37 -8.26 26.66
C ASP A 73 19.10 -8.53 25.17
N TYR A 74 18.36 -7.65 24.48
CA TYR A 74 18.10 -7.79 23.04
C TYR A 74 19.37 -7.59 22.19
N VAL A 75 20.22 -6.65 22.58
CA VAL A 75 21.52 -6.42 21.92
C VAL A 75 22.45 -7.61 22.13
N GLU A 76 22.49 -8.17 23.33
CA GLU A 76 23.29 -9.36 23.64
C GLU A 76 22.86 -10.57 22.81
N GLU A 77 21.55 -10.82 22.71
CA GLU A 77 21.02 -11.94 21.93
C GLU A 77 21.27 -11.78 20.43
N ARG A 78 21.15 -10.54 19.90
CA ARG A 78 21.43 -10.26 18.49
C ARG A 78 22.92 -10.34 18.18
N ALA A 79 23.79 -9.92 19.11
CA ALA A 79 25.24 -10.06 18.99
C ALA A 79 25.66 -11.54 18.98
N ARG A 80 25.08 -12.37 19.86
CA ARG A 80 25.33 -13.82 19.91
C ARG A 80 24.90 -14.50 18.60
N THR A 81 23.75 -14.10 18.03
CA THR A 81 23.22 -14.65 16.77
C THR A 81 24.02 -14.22 15.53
N ILE A 82 24.43 -12.95 15.41
CA ILE A 82 25.10 -12.44 14.20
C ILE A 82 26.61 -12.70 14.25
N LEU A 83 27.24 -12.48 15.40
CA LEU A 83 28.70 -12.52 15.51
C LEU A 83 29.22 -13.90 15.94
N ASN A 84 28.33 -14.84 16.27
CA ASN A 84 28.67 -16.16 16.83
C ASN A 84 29.61 -16.04 18.06
N VAL A 85 29.45 -14.97 18.84
CA VAL A 85 30.29 -14.66 20.01
C VAL A 85 29.64 -15.25 21.25
N ALA A 86 30.30 -16.23 21.87
CA ALA A 86 29.93 -16.75 23.18
C ALA A 86 30.50 -15.84 24.28
N HIS A 87 29.75 -15.65 25.38
CA HIS A 87 30.25 -14.88 26.53
C HIS A 87 31.46 -15.61 27.13
N PRO A 88 32.46 -14.93 27.74
CA PRO A 88 33.62 -15.57 28.36
C PRO A 88 33.33 -16.63 29.44
N ARG A 89 32.07 -16.78 29.86
CA ARG A 89 31.59 -17.74 30.86
C ARG A 89 30.69 -18.83 30.27
N ASP A 90 30.46 -18.82 28.96
CA ASP A 90 29.62 -19.81 28.28
C ASP A 90 30.47 -21.04 27.93
N PHE A 91 29.91 -22.23 28.13
CA PHE A 91 30.57 -23.50 27.80
C PHE A 91 30.01 -24.03 26.48
N ILE A 92 30.85 -24.14 25.46
CA ILE A 92 30.50 -24.77 24.19
C ILE A 92 30.62 -26.29 24.38
N VAL A 93 29.49 -26.99 24.29
CA VAL A 93 29.47 -28.46 24.32
C VAL A 93 29.35 -28.96 22.88
N GLU A 94 30.40 -29.59 22.38
CA GLU A 94 30.36 -30.33 21.12
C GLU A 94 29.57 -31.62 21.37
N ILE A 95 28.34 -31.65 20.87
CA ILE A 95 27.51 -32.85 20.90
C ILE A 95 28.07 -33.78 19.83
N ALA A 96 28.86 -34.77 20.26
CA ALA A 96 29.22 -35.88 19.40
C ALA A 96 27.92 -36.55 18.95
N THR A 97 27.58 -36.39 17.68
CA THR A 97 26.55 -37.23 17.06
C THR A 97 27.16 -38.62 17.00
N ASP A 98 26.78 -39.48 17.94
CA ASP A 98 27.00 -40.91 17.82
C ASP A 98 26.19 -41.38 16.62
N ASP A 99 26.79 -41.28 15.43
CA ASP A 99 26.26 -41.89 14.21
C ASP A 99 26.56 -43.40 14.32
N GLY A 100 25.76 -44.01 15.20
CA GLY A 100 25.75 -45.43 15.48
C GLY A 100 25.33 -46.18 14.22
N ARG A 101 26.31 -46.92 13.67
CA ARG A 101 26.04 -48.15 12.92
C ARG A 101 25.10 -49.08 13.68
#